data_AF-S2Y6D3-F1
#
_entry.id   AF-S2Y6D3-F1
#
_cell.length_a   1.000
_cell.length_b   1.000
_cell.length_c   1.000
_cell.angle_alpha   90.00
_cell.angle_beta   90.00
_cell.angle_gamma   90.00
#
_symmetry.space_group_name_H-M   'P 1'
#
loop_
_entity.id
_entity.type
_entity.pdbx_description
1 polymer ?
#
loop_
_entity_poly.entity_id
_entity_poly.type
_entity_poly.pdbx_seq_one_letter_code
_entity_poly.pdbx_strand_id
1 'polypeptide(L)'
;MLWEAQQRGLLDDGSKPDEVLLLLAEPAGSVENWGERILQRSLLATAVHTGRGIEAYTCDPATTPFRLVLGARQALADLSAIGIRWQHASAPLPPQRPRPAPTTRAGRPTTMAARAARDSR
;
A
#
# COMPACT_ATOMS: atom_id res chain seq x y z
N MET A 1 1.21 4.06 -22.60
CA MET A 1 0.63 3.65 -23.89
C MET A 1 1.65 3.08 -24.87
N LEU A 2 2.67 3.82 -25.33
CA LEU A 2 3.69 3.27 -26.27
C LEU A 2 4.51 2.11 -25.67
N TRP A 3 4.87 2.22 -24.39
CA TRP A 3 5.61 1.19 -23.67
C TRP A 3 4.81 -0.13 -23.49
N GLU A 4 3.48 -0.05 -23.36
CA GLU A 4 2.61 -1.24 -23.30
C GLU A 4 2.50 -1.94 -24.64
N ALA A 5 2.43 -1.20 -25.74
CA ALA A 5 2.43 -1.75 -27.09
C ALA A 5 3.76 -2.48 -27.38
N GLN A 6 4.87 -1.94 -26.88
CA GLN A 6 6.20 -2.56 -27.00
C GLN A 6 6.30 -3.87 -26.20
N GLN A 7 5.84 -3.89 -24.95
CA GLN A 7 5.89 -5.09 -24.09
C GLN A 7 5.00 -6.24 -24.58
N ARG A 8 3.96 -5.93 -25.36
CA ARG A 8 3.07 -6.93 -25.96
C ARG A 8 3.54 -7.42 -27.34
N GLY A 9 4.70 -6.97 -27.81
CA GLY A 9 5.29 -7.40 -29.09
C GLY A 9 4.56 -6.85 -30.32
N LEU A 10 3.79 -5.77 -30.17
CA LEU A 10 2.94 -5.21 -31.24
C LEU A 10 3.63 -4.11 -32.06
N LEU A 11 4.88 -3.78 -31.72
CA LEU A 11 5.73 -2.90 -32.52
C LEU A 11 6.62 -3.68 -33.51
N ASP A 12 6.15 -4.84 -33.97
CA ASP A 12 6.70 -5.49 -35.16
C ASP A 12 5.97 -4.96 -36.39
N ASP A 13 6.69 -4.78 -37.52
CA ASP A 13 6.35 -3.95 -38.70
C ASP A 13 5.02 -4.27 -39.44
N GLY A 14 4.16 -5.14 -38.91
CA GLY A 14 2.90 -5.59 -39.51
C GLY A 14 1.61 -5.29 -38.73
N SER A 15 1.67 -4.70 -37.52
CA SER A 15 0.48 -4.45 -36.71
C SER A 15 -0.40 -3.34 -37.30
N LYS A 16 -1.68 -3.63 -37.56
CA LYS A 16 -2.61 -2.63 -38.10
C LYS A 16 -2.89 -1.54 -37.05
N PRO A 17 -2.89 -0.25 -37.43
CA PRO A 17 -3.12 0.86 -36.50
C PRO A 17 -4.44 0.72 -35.73
N ASP A 18 -5.47 0.16 -36.36
CA ASP A 18 -6.78 -0.06 -35.75
C ASP A 18 -6.76 -1.11 -34.62
N GLU A 19 -5.93 -2.15 -34.74
CA GLU A 19 -5.75 -3.17 -33.70
C GLU A 19 -4.96 -2.60 -32.52
N VAL A 20 -3.98 -1.74 -32.80
CA VAL A 20 -3.23 -1.00 -31.77
C VAL A 20 -4.17 -0.04 -31.04
N LEU A 21 -5.05 0.69 -31.74
CA LEU A 21 -6.00 1.61 -31.13
C LEU A 21 -7.08 0.91 -30.31
N LEU A 22 -7.60 -0.24 -30.76
CA LEU A 22 -8.54 -1.06 -29.99
C LEU A 22 -7.91 -1.61 -28.71
N LEU A 23 -6.64 -2.02 -28.76
CA LEU A 23 -5.91 -2.48 -27.57
C LEU A 23 -5.53 -1.35 -26.62
N LEU A 24 -5.29 -0.15 -27.14
CA LEU A 24 -5.09 1.07 -26.33
C LEU A 24 -6.41 1.57 -25.73
N ALA A 25 -7.55 1.23 -26.35
CA ALA A 25 -8.89 1.51 -25.83
C ALA A 25 -9.33 0.48 -24.78
N GLU A 26 -8.81 -0.76 -24.84
CA GLU A 26 -8.79 -1.68 -23.70
C GLU A 26 -7.95 -1.03 -22.59
N PRO A 27 -8.54 -0.65 -21.44
CA PRO A 27 -7.77 -0.03 -20.38
C PRO A 27 -6.77 -1.08 -19.88
N ALA A 28 -5.49 -0.91 -20.22
CA ALA A 28 -4.42 -1.49 -19.43
C ALA A 28 -4.74 -1.08 -17.99
N GLY A 29 -5.04 -2.07 -17.14
CA GLY A 29 -5.65 -1.84 -15.83
C GLY A 29 -5.00 -0.65 -15.12
N SER A 30 -5.82 0.12 -14.38
CA SER A 30 -5.38 1.38 -13.78
C SER A 30 -4.03 1.26 -13.04
N VAL A 31 -3.32 2.36 -12.85
CA VAL A 31 -2.00 2.36 -12.17
C VAL A 31 -2.07 1.61 -10.83
N GLU A 32 -3.22 1.68 -10.15
CA GLU A 32 -3.53 0.93 -8.93
C GLU A 32 -3.50 -0.59 -9.15
N ASN A 33 -4.04 -1.10 -10.26
CA ASN A 33 -4.02 -2.52 -10.62
C ASN A 33 -2.57 -3.00 -10.89
N TRP A 34 -1.74 -2.19 -11.55
CA TRP A 34 -0.32 -2.51 -11.70
C TRP A 34 0.43 -2.53 -10.36
N GLY A 35 0.15 -1.55 -9.50
CA GLY A 35 0.68 -1.52 -8.13
C GLY A 35 0.29 -2.78 -7.35
N GLU A 36 -0.98 -3.18 -7.41
CA GLU A 36 -1.48 -4.40 -6.78
C GLU A 36 -0.76 -5.65 -7.29
N ARG A 37 -0.62 -5.81 -8.62
CA ARG A 37 0.07 -6.98 -9.22
C ARG A 37 1.56 -7.04 -8.85
N ILE A 38 2.24 -5.91 -8.77
CA ILE A 38 3.64 -5.85 -8.33
C ILE A 38 3.76 -6.28 -6.87
N LEU A 39 2.88 -5.77 -6.00
CA LEU A 39 2.87 -6.11 -4.58
C LEU A 39 2.52 -7.59 -4.34
N GLN A 40 1.54 -8.13 -5.07
CA GLN A 40 1.21 -9.56 -5.04
C GLN A 40 2.40 -10.44 -5.46
N ARG A 41 3.11 -10.09 -6.54
CA ARG A 41 4.31 -10.82 -6.97
C ARG A 41 5.44 -10.73 -5.94
N SER A 42 5.66 -9.56 -5.37
CA SER A 42 6.65 -9.37 -4.30
C SER A 42 6.33 -10.22 -3.07
N LEU A 43 5.05 -10.32 -2.69
CA LEU A 43 4.61 -11.16 -1.58
C LEU A 43 4.85 -12.64 -1.87
N LEU A 44 4.52 -13.10 -3.09
CA LEU A 44 4.75 -14.48 -3.51
C LEU A 44 6.25 -14.83 -3.52
N ALA A 45 7.08 -13.94 -4.08
CA ALA A 45 8.54 -14.11 -4.07
C ALA A 45 9.09 -14.17 -2.64
N THR A 46 8.56 -13.36 -1.73
CA THR A 46 8.93 -13.40 -0.31
C THR A 46 8.54 -14.73 0.33
N ALA A 47 7.33 -15.24 0.06
CA ALA A 47 6.91 -16.55 0.58
C ALA A 47 7.79 -17.70 0.09
N VAL A 48 8.17 -17.68 -1.20
CA VAL A 48 9.12 -18.65 -1.77
C VAL A 48 10.49 -18.54 -1.09
N HIS A 49 10.98 -17.32 -0.87
CA HIS A 49 12.25 -17.10 -0.18
C HIS A 49 12.21 -17.61 1.27
N THR A 50 11.13 -17.33 2.01
CA THR A 50 10.90 -17.87 3.36
C THR A 50 10.93 -19.39 3.36
N GLY A 51 10.25 -20.04 2.40
CA GLY A 51 10.25 -21.50 2.27
C GLY A 51 11.65 -22.08 2.07
N ARG A 52 12.45 -21.48 1.18
CA ARG A 52 13.86 -21.87 0.96
C ARG A 52 14.72 -21.66 2.21
N GLY A 53 14.47 -20.61 2.98
CA GLY A 53 15.15 -20.39 4.26
C GLY A 53 14.84 -21.48 5.28
N ILE A 54 13.60 -21.98 5.33
CA ILE A 54 13.22 -23.11 6.17
C ILE A 54 13.87 -24.40 5.69
N GLU A 55 13.86 -24.64 4.37
CA GLU A 55 14.52 -25.79 3.74
C GLU A 55 16.02 -25.84 4.08
N ALA A 56 16.70 -24.69 4.10
CA ALA A 56 18.11 -24.62 4.48
C ALA A 56 18.41 -25.19 5.88
N TYR A 57 17.52 -25.00 6.87
CA TYR A 57 17.64 -25.63 8.19
C TYR A 57 17.51 -27.15 8.14
N THR A 58 16.77 -27.69 7.16
CA THR A 58 16.60 -29.15 6.99
C THR A 58 17.76 -29.79 6.23
N CYS A 59 18.42 -29.03 5.36
CA CYS A 59 19.58 -29.48 4.59
C CYS A 59 20.90 -29.41 5.38
N ASP A 60 20.95 -28.66 6.48
CA ASP A 60 22.14 -28.55 7.31
C ASP A 60 22.20 -29.66 8.39
N PRO A 61 23.14 -30.62 8.28
CA PRO A 61 23.26 -31.71 9.25
C PRO A 61 23.69 -31.24 10.65
N ALA A 62 24.24 -30.02 10.79
CA ALA A 62 24.60 -29.44 12.09
C ALA A 62 23.42 -28.71 12.77
N THR A 63 22.27 -28.59 12.08
CA THR A 63 21.10 -27.91 12.65
C THR A 63 20.41 -28.79 13.68
N THR A 64 20.34 -28.28 14.91
CA THR A 64 19.63 -28.97 15.99
C THR A 64 18.11 -28.89 15.76
N PRO A 65 17.32 -29.89 16.18
CA PRO A 65 15.86 -29.86 16.05
C PRO A 65 15.23 -28.61 16.67
N PHE A 66 15.78 -28.14 17.80
CA PHE A 66 15.36 -26.90 18.44
C PHE A 66 15.57 -25.67 17.53
N ARG A 67 16.73 -25.57 16.88
CA ARG A 67 17.06 -24.46 15.98
C ARG A 67 16.18 -24.47 14.74
N LEU A 68 15.88 -25.64 14.18
CA LEU A 68 14.91 -25.80 13.09
C LEU A 68 13.55 -25.23 13.48
N VAL A 69 13.00 -25.66 14.63
CA VAL A 69 11.66 -25.21 15.07
C VAL A 69 11.65 -23.71 15.35
N LEU A 70 12.67 -23.20 16.02
CA LEU A 70 12.76 -21.77 16.34
C LEU A 70 12.91 -20.92 15.06
N GLY A 71 13.82 -21.31 14.16
CA GLY A 71 14.07 -20.62 12.90
C GLY A 71 12.85 -20.64 11.97
N ALA A 72 12.16 -21.78 11.87
CA ALA A 72 10.95 -21.89 11.07
C ALA A 72 9.80 -21.03 11.61
N ARG A 73 9.60 -21.02 12.94
CA ARG A 73 8.59 -20.16 13.58
C ARG A 73 8.86 -18.68 13.33
N GLN A 74 10.10 -18.25 13.48
CA GLN A 74 10.47 -16.86 13.23
C GLN A 74 10.23 -16.48 11.77
N ALA A 75 10.70 -17.29 10.82
CA ALA A 75 10.54 -17.04 9.39
C ALA A 75 9.06 -16.96 8.97
N LEU A 76 8.20 -17.81 9.55
CA LEU A 76 6.75 -17.75 9.32
C LEU A 76 6.08 -16.56 10.00
N ALA A 77 6.54 -16.15 11.19
CA ALA A 77 6.03 -14.95 11.86
C ALA A 77 6.31 -13.70 11.03
N ASP A 78 7.50 -13.59 10.44
CA ASP A 78 7.89 -12.47 9.58
C ASP A 78 7.01 -12.41 8.32
N LEU A 79 6.77 -13.55 7.67
CA LEU A 79 5.85 -13.63 6.53
C LEU A 79 4.40 -13.27 6.92
N SER A 80 3.93 -13.74 8.07
CA SER A 80 2.59 -13.43 8.60
C SER A 80 2.42 -11.94 8.86
N ALA A 81 3.44 -11.27 9.41
CA ALA A 81 3.41 -9.83 9.65
C ALA A 81 3.29 -9.02 8.36
N ILE A 82 3.91 -9.48 7.26
CA ILE A 82 3.75 -8.87 5.93
C ILE A 82 2.30 -9.05 5.45
N GLY A 83 1.74 -10.26 5.56
CA GLY A 83 0.36 -10.55 5.17
C GLY A 83 -0.66 -9.68 5.91
N ILE A 84 -0.48 -9.47 7.21
CA ILE A 84 -1.34 -8.59 8.02
C ILE A 84 -1.28 -7.14 7.51
N ARG A 85 -0.08 -6.61 7.25
CA ARG A 85 0.07 -5.24 6.72
C ARG A 85 -0.57 -5.09 5.35
N TRP A 86 -0.41 -6.09 4.48
CA TRP A 86 -1.07 -6.12 3.18
C TRP A 86 -2.59 -6.08 3.31
N GLN A 87 -3.17 -6.94 4.14
CA GLN A 87 -4.62 -6.95 4.39
C GLN A 87 -5.13 -5.60 4.92
N HIS A 88 -4.37 -4.95 5.81
CA HIS A 88 -4.72 -3.61 6.30
C HIS A 88 -4.63 -2.53 5.21
N ALA A 89 -3.62 -2.60 4.33
CA ALA A 89 -3.43 -1.63 3.25
C ALA A 89 -4.45 -1.81 2.11
N SER A 90 -4.88 -3.04 1.83
CA SER A 90 -5.83 -3.37 0.77
C SER A 90 -7.29 -3.41 1.25
N ALA A 91 -7.55 -3.21 2.54
CA ALA A 91 -8.91 -3.16 3.07
C ALA A 91 -9.68 -1.97 2.47
N PRO A 92 -10.95 -2.14 2.07
CA PRO A 92 -11.78 -1.03 1.63
C PRO A 92 -11.83 0.06 2.70
N LEU A 93 -11.59 1.32 2.30
CA LEU A 93 -11.71 2.44 3.24
C LEU A 93 -13.14 2.49 3.78
N PRO A 94 -13.33 2.59 5.11
CA PRO A 94 -14.66 2.78 5.66
C PRO A 94 -15.24 4.10 5.14
N PRO A 95 -16.57 4.19 4.93
CA PRO A 95 -17.20 5.41 4.47
C PRO A 95 -16.85 6.56 5.43
N GLN A 96 -16.30 7.65 4.89
CA GLN A 96 -15.96 8.82 5.68
C GLN A 96 -17.23 9.37 6.33
N ARG A 97 -17.33 9.25 7.66
CA ARG A 97 -18.41 9.91 8.40
C ARG A 97 -18.23 11.43 8.23
N PRO A 98 -19.30 12.17 7.92
CA PRO A 98 -19.26 13.63 7.87
C PRO A 98 -18.65 14.16 9.17
N ARG A 99 -17.63 15.00 9.04
CA ARG A 99 -17.03 15.67 10.19
C ARG A 99 -18.14 16.51 10.86
N PRO A 100 -18.40 16.33 12.17
CA PRO A 100 -19.38 17.17 12.86
C PRO A 100 -19.00 18.64 12.65
N ALA A 101 -19.98 19.45 12.26
CA ALA A 101 -19.77 20.88 12.08
C ALA A 101 -19.17 21.47 13.37
N PRO A 102 -18.19 22.39 13.28
CA PRO A 102 -17.66 23.05 14.46
C PRO A 102 -18.83 23.74 15.18
N THR A 103 -19.10 23.32 16.41
CA THR A 103 -20.09 23.98 17.25
C THR A 103 -19.52 25.34 17.63
N THR A 104 -20.12 26.41 17.11
CA THR A 104 -19.85 27.77 17.55
C THR A 104 -20.19 27.85 19.03
N ARG A 105 -19.17 27.73 19.90
CA ARG A 105 -19.31 28.01 21.33
C ARG A 105 -19.77 29.46 21.43
N ALA A 106 -21.01 29.67 21.87
CA ALA A 106 -21.54 30.98 22.19
C ALA A 106 -20.53 31.71 23.09
N GLY A 107 -20.14 32.91 22.66
CA GLY A 107 -19.07 33.68 23.27
C GLY A 107 -19.29 33.91 24.77
N ARG A 108 -18.20 33.82 25.52
CA ARG A 108 -18.10 34.25 26.92
C ARG A 108 -18.53 35.73 27.00
N PRO A 109 -19.43 36.15 27.91
CA PRO A 109 -19.76 37.55 28.05
C PRO A 109 -18.52 38.31 28.55
N THR A 110 -17.97 39.17 27.70
CA THR A 110 -16.87 40.07 28.06
C THR A 110 -17.44 41.28 28.78
N THR A 111 -17.20 41.36 30.10
CA THR A 111 -17.37 42.58 30.88
C THR A 111 -16.44 43.67 30.34
N MET A 112 -17.02 44.73 29.80
CA MET A 112 -16.31 45.90 29.27
C MET A 112 -15.85 46.77 30.43
N ALA A 113 -14.54 46.78 30.72
CA ALA A 113 -13.95 47.75 31.65
C ALA A 113 -13.71 49.07 30.89
N ALA A 114 -14.37 50.14 31.33
CA ALA A 114 -14.20 51.49 30.80
C ALA A 114 -12.77 51.99 31.06
N ARG A 115 -12.07 52.41 30.00
CA ARG A 115 -10.73 52.98 30.10
C ARG A 115 -10.85 54.51 30.12
N ALA A 116 -10.55 55.10 31.28
CA ALA A 116 -10.50 56.54 31.49
C ALA A 116 -9.41 57.19 30.63
N ALA A 117 -9.78 58.19 29.83
CA ALA A 117 -8.84 59.06 29.13
C ALA A 117 -8.20 59.99 30.16
N ARG A 118 -6.86 59.97 30.25
CA ARG A 118 -6.09 61.02 30.89
C ARG A 118 -5.64 61.98 29.80
N ASP A 119 -6.26 63.15 29.77
CA ASP A 119 -5.77 64.32 29.05
C ASP A 119 -4.43 64.75 29.63
N SER A 120 -3.50 65.09 28.74
CA SER A 120 -2.27 65.80 29.07
C SER A 120 -2.21 67.04 28.19
N ARG A 121 -2.48 68.20 28.79
CA ARG A 121 -1.92 69.49 28.36
C ARG A 121 -1.93 70.48 29.50
#